data_AF-A0A2R6DN41-F1
#
_entry.id   AF-A0A2R6DN41-F1
#
_cell.length_a   1.000
_cell.length_b   1.000
_cell.length_c   1.000
_cell.angle_alpha   90.00
_cell.angle_beta   90.00
_cell.angle_gamma   90.00
#
_symmetry.space_group_name_H-M   'P 1'
#
loop_
_entity.id
_entity.type
_entity.pdbx_description
1 polymer ?
#
loop_
_entity_poly.entity_id
_entity_poly.type
_entity_poly.pdbx_seq_one_letter_code
_entity_poly.pdbx_strand_id
1 'polypeptide(L)'
;MGGLRALVSPARRGLLSRRACCGEFVGDFGTVGNIDTDGGSSGADDGGNGNGDGNASGNDADGDEDGYDRAIAAYASSEIDDPMSWATSPMAEAARRGPQQLARNTPHSFNWDELHGSDPDSASYLVHRPRFKRSRLPAAVSHVADVGYVHPPRGSTEHNNATWRCPECDRSEVNWIAGETICLDCSVRMEEK
;
A
#
# COMPACT_ATOMS: atom_id res chain seq x y z
N MET A 1 40.81 0.90 17.54
CA MET A 1 39.86 1.41 16.54
C MET A 1 38.44 1.18 17.07
N GLY A 2 37.90 2.13 17.83
CA GLY A 2 36.53 2.08 18.34
C GLY A 2 35.73 3.17 17.64
N GLY A 3 34.81 2.77 16.75
CA GLY A 3 33.98 3.69 15.99
C GLY A 3 32.97 4.39 16.90
N LEU A 4 32.92 5.72 16.82
CA LEU A 4 31.86 6.53 17.41
C LEU A 4 30.52 6.15 16.76
N ARG A 5 29.71 5.32 17.42
CA ARG A 5 28.26 5.31 17.16
C ARG A 5 27.69 6.57 17.78
N ALA A 6 27.39 7.57 16.96
CA ALA A 6 26.67 8.75 17.41
C ALA A 6 25.31 8.32 17.96
N LEU A 7 25.11 8.49 19.27
CA LEU A 7 23.83 8.20 19.92
C LEU A 7 22.77 9.17 19.37
N VAL A 8 21.87 8.68 18.53
CA VAL A 8 20.72 9.45 18.09
C VAL A 8 19.76 9.59 19.27
N SER A 9 19.43 10.82 19.66
CA SER A 9 18.46 11.10 20.73
C SER A 9 17.10 10.44 20.42
N PRO A 10 16.34 9.94 21.41
CA PRO A 10 15.01 9.33 21.21
C PRO A 10 14.05 10.20 20.38
N ALA A 11 14.11 11.53 20.54
CA ALA A 11 13.30 12.47 19.76
C ALA A 11 13.64 12.45 18.26
N ARG A 12 14.92 12.24 17.91
CA ARG A 12 15.37 12.13 16.52
C ARG A 12 15.02 10.77 15.91
N ARG A 13 14.99 9.69 16.71
CA ARG A 13 14.56 8.35 16.26
C ARG A 13 13.11 8.38 15.76
N GLY A 14 12.20 8.91 16.58
CA GLY A 14 10.78 9.01 16.21
C GLY A 14 10.50 9.88 14.98
N LEU A 15 11.36 10.87 14.69
CA LEU A 15 11.22 11.73 13.51
C LEU A 15 11.58 11.01 12.20
N LEU A 16 12.63 10.17 12.23
CA LEU A 16 13.08 9.40 11.06
C LEU A 16 12.07 8.32 10.68
N SER A 17 11.53 7.60 11.67
CA SER A 17 10.50 6.58 11.44
C SER A 17 9.22 7.17 10.83
N ARG A 18 8.80 8.36 11.30
CA ARG A 18 7.66 9.08 10.72
C ARG A 18 7.92 9.49 9.26
N ARG A 19 9.13 9.98 8.95
CA ARG A 19 9.53 10.31 7.57
C ARG A 19 9.52 9.08 6.66
N ALA A 20 9.95 7.92 7.15
CA ALA A 20 9.91 6.67 6.39
C ALA A 20 8.49 6.29 5.99
N CYS A 21 7.55 6.35 6.94
CA CYS A 21 6.13 6.09 6.66
C CYS A 21 5.52 7.12 5.70
N CYS A 22 5.88 8.40 5.80
CA CYS A 22 5.46 9.41 4.81
C CYS A 22 5.98 9.09 3.41
N GLY A 23 7.22 8.60 3.28
CA GLY A 23 7.77 8.11 2.02
C GLY A 23 6.92 6.98 1.42
N GLU A 24 6.51 6.00 2.24
CA GLU A 24 5.61 4.92 1.78
C GLU A 24 4.31 5.48 1.21
N PHE A 25 3.68 6.43 1.90
CA PHE A 25 2.44 7.04 1.40
C PHE A 25 2.64 7.79 0.08
N VAL A 26 3.75 8.52 -0.06
CA VAL A 26 4.08 9.19 -1.33
C VAL A 26 4.25 8.17 -2.45
N GLY A 27 4.91 7.03 -2.20
CA GLY A 27 5.01 5.93 -3.17
C GLY A 27 3.65 5.31 -3.51
N ASP A 28 2.81 5.08 -2.50
CA ASP A 28 1.45 4.55 -2.68
C ASP A 28 0.61 5.49 -3.55
N PHE A 29 0.58 6.79 -3.25
CA PHE A 29 -0.16 7.79 -4.03
C PHE A 29 0.44 8.03 -5.42
N GLY A 30 1.77 8.00 -5.56
CA GLY A 30 2.42 8.08 -6.86
C GLY A 30 2.02 6.93 -7.78
N THR A 31 1.93 5.71 -7.23
CA THR A 31 1.45 4.53 -7.97
C THR A 31 0.01 4.69 -8.45
N VAL A 32 -0.88 5.25 -7.63
CA VAL A 32 -2.28 5.51 -8.02
C VAL A 32 -2.38 6.65 -9.04
N GLY A 33 -1.60 7.72 -8.87
CA GLY A 33 -1.64 8.91 -9.74
C GLY A 33 -1.13 8.67 -11.16
N ASN A 34 -0.26 7.67 -11.36
CA ASN A 34 0.33 7.35 -12.67
C ASN A 34 -0.58 6.48 -13.56
N ILE A 35 -1.79 6.13 -13.10
CA ILE A 35 -2.68 5.23 -13.85
C ILE A 35 -3.16 5.81 -15.19
N ASP A 36 -3.19 7.13 -15.31
CA ASP A 36 -3.60 7.85 -16.52
C ASP A 36 -2.42 8.22 -17.45
N THR A 37 -1.17 8.19 -16.95
CA THR A 37 0.00 8.62 -17.74
C THR A 37 0.53 7.55 -18.67
N ASP A 38 0.19 6.28 -18.42
CA ASP A 38 0.62 5.14 -19.25
C ASP A 38 -0.43 4.73 -20.30
N GLY A 39 -1.58 5.43 -20.33
CA GLY A 39 -2.67 5.22 -21.30
C GLY A 39 -2.38 5.72 -22.72
N GLY A 40 -1.14 6.12 -23.04
CA GLY A 40 -0.80 6.65 -24.36
C GLY A 40 0.69 6.64 -24.69
N SER A 41 1.04 5.76 -25.63
CA SER A 41 2.22 5.81 -26.50
C SER A 41 3.49 5.09 -26.02
N SER A 42 3.59 3.84 -26.46
CA SER A 42 4.81 3.29 -27.02
C SER A 42 5.32 4.16 -28.18
N GLY A 43 6.55 4.67 -28.08
CA GLY A 43 7.36 5.02 -29.25
C GLY A 43 7.85 6.47 -29.35
N ALA A 44 9.18 6.57 -29.47
CA ALA A 44 9.98 7.58 -30.19
C ALA A 44 10.12 9.01 -29.60
N ASP A 45 11.38 9.35 -29.36
CA ASP A 45 12.08 10.62 -29.59
C ASP A 45 11.23 11.83 -30.07
N ASP A 46 11.35 12.95 -29.37
CA ASP A 46 11.93 14.16 -29.97
C ASP A 46 12.23 15.24 -28.91
N GLY A 47 13.39 15.87 -29.04
CA GLY A 47 13.78 17.04 -28.26
C GLY A 47 12.97 18.27 -28.63
N GLY A 48 12.65 19.11 -27.64
CA GLY A 48 11.94 20.37 -27.89
C GLY A 48 11.85 21.27 -26.67
N ASN A 49 12.68 22.31 -26.68
CA ASN A 49 12.68 23.48 -25.79
C ASN A 49 11.36 24.28 -25.88
N GLY A 50 10.84 24.81 -24.76
CA GLY A 50 9.79 25.85 -24.79
C GLY A 50 9.05 26.09 -23.48
N ASN A 51 9.34 27.25 -22.87
CA ASN A 51 8.69 27.87 -21.70
C ASN A 51 7.17 27.67 -21.56
N GLY A 52 6.74 27.44 -20.31
CA GLY A 52 5.35 27.56 -19.87
C GLY A 52 5.26 27.83 -18.37
N ASP A 53 5.10 29.10 -18.03
CA ASP A 53 4.70 29.71 -16.75
C ASP A 53 4.34 28.76 -15.60
N GLY A 54 5.29 28.59 -14.68
CA GLY A 54 5.17 27.78 -13.48
C GLY A 54 4.10 28.32 -12.53
N ASN A 55 2.94 27.67 -12.51
CA ASN A 55 2.02 27.77 -11.40
C ASN A 55 2.61 27.02 -10.20
N ALA A 56 3.09 27.79 -9.23
CA ALA A 56 3.62 27.30 -7.97
C ALA A 56 2.54 26.57 -7.17
N SER A 57 2.57 25.25 -7.20
CA SER A 57 2.07 24.41 -6.12
C SER A 57 3.27 23.60 -5.64
N GLY A 58 3.78 23.96 -4.45
CA GLY A 58 5.09 23.56 -3.95
C GLY A 58 5.33 22.06 -3.98
N ASN A 59 6.12 21.63 -4.96
CA ASN A 59 6.86 20.39 -4.95
C ASN A 59 8.34 20.77 -5.06
N ASP A 60 8.92 21.24 -3.95
CA ASP A 60 10.36 21.20 -3.76
C ASP A 60 10.74 19.73 -3.46
N ALA A 61 10.56 18.88 -4.47
CA ALA A 61 11.14 17.57 -4.56
C ALA A 61 12.56 17.76 -5.09
N ASP A 62 13.47 18.18 -4.22
CA ASP A 62 14.89 17.98 -4.47
C ASP A 62 15.15 16.47 -4.54
N GLY A 63 15.16 15.95 -5.77
CA GLY A 63 15.51 14.57 -6.12
C GLY A 63 14.33 13.74 -6.63
N ASP A 64 14.41 13.35 -7.90
CA ASP A 64 13.67 12.31 -8.67
C ASP A 64 13.67 10.91 -8.02
N GLU A 65 13.77 10.80 -6.70
CA GLU A 65 13.66 9.52 -6.00
C GLU A 65 12.19 9.15 -5.83
N ASP A 66 11.81 8.00 -6.41
CA ASP A 66 10.57 7.26 -6.15
C ASP A 66 10.27 7.28 -4.63
N GLY A 67 9.03 7.58 -4.25
CA GLY A 67 8.61 7.62 -2.85
C GLY A 67 8.96 6.35 -2.08
N TYR A 68 8.96 5.20 -2.75
CA TYR A 68 9.42 3.94 -2.16
C TYR A 68 10.92 3.90 -1.92
N ASP A 69 11.76 4.44 -2.80
CA ASP A 69 13.22 4.49 -2.60
C ASP A 69 13.57 5.38 -1.40
N ARG A 70 12.89 6.52 -1.27
CA ARG A 70 12.99 7.40 -0.10
C ARG A 70 12.59 6.68 1.20
N ALA A 71 11.50 5.90 1.17
CA ALA A 71 11.06 5.11 2.31
C ALA A 71 12.05 4.01 2.69
N ILE A 72 12.60 3.30 1.71
CA ILE A 72 13.63 2.27 1.89
C ILE A 72 14.86 2.86 2.60
N ALA A 73 15.36 3.99 2.10
CA ALA A 73 16.51 4.67 2.69
C ALA A 73 16.22 5.17 4.11
N ALA A 74 15.03 5.72 4.35
CA ALA A 74 14.62 6.21 5.67
C ALA A 74 14.49 5.07 6.70
N TYR A 75 13.87 3.93 6.35
CA TYR A 75 13.81 2.78 7.25
C TYR A 75 15.20 2.18 7.52
N ALA A 76 16.03 2.04 6.49
CA ALA A 76 17.38 1.49 6.63
C ALA A 76 18.30 2.33 7.53
N SER A 77 18.05 3.64 7.61
CA SER A 77 18.80 4.58 8.47
C SER A 77 18.14 4.84 9.83
N SER A 78 16.94 4.32 10.06
CA SER A 78 16.20 4.53 11.31
C SER A 78 16.63 3.56 12.41
N GLU A 79 16.83 4.08 13.62
CA GLU A 79 16.99 3.26 14.83
C GLU A 79 15.61 3.05 15.46
N ILE A 80 14.93 1.97 15.05
CA ILE A 80 13.64 1.53 15.61
C ILE A 80 13.90 0.32 16.49
N ASP A 81 13.73 0.49 17.79
CA ASP A 81 14.05 -0.54 18.79
C ASP A 81 13.05 -1.71 18.77
N ASP A 82 11.80 -1.45 18.37
CA ASP A 82 10.73 -2.44 18.25
C ASP A 82 10.01 -2.27 16.89
N PRO A 83 10.50 -2.94 15.83
CA PRO A 83 9.94 -2.84 14.49
C PRO A 83 8.49 -3.33 14.41
N MET A 84 8.13 -4.35 15.17
CA MET A 84 6.78 -4.92 15.21
C MET A 84 5.76 -3.95 15.81
N SER A 85 6.09 -3.33 16.95
CA SER A 85 5.26 -2.28 17.55
C SER A 85 5.14 -1.07 16.63
N TRP A 86 6.21 -0.69 15.93
CA TRP A 86 6.14 0.36 14.92
C TRP A 86 5.21 0.00 13.75
N ALA A 87 5.31 -1.23 13.22
CA ALA A 87 4.51 -1.73 12.10
C ALA A 87 3.00 -1.76 12.40
N THR A 88 2.64 -1.87 13.68
CA THR A 88 1.25 -1.86 14.17
C THR A 88 0.78 -0.48 14.67
N SER A 89 1.64 0.54 14.59
CA SER A 89 1.26 1.91 14.93
C SER A 89 0.14 2.42 14.00
N PRO A 90 -0.71 3.38 14.44
CA PRO A 90 -1.82 3.88 13.63
C PRO A 90 -1.43 4.35 12.22
N MET A 91 -0.25 4.97 12.07
CA MET A 91 0.23 5.41 10.75
C MET A 91 0.65 4.23 9.86
N ALA A 92 1.40 3.26 10.41
CA ALA A 92 1.84 2.10 9.65
C ALA A 92 0.66 1.19 9.26
N GLU A 93 -0.36 1.11 10.11
CA GLU A 93 -1.65 0.46 9.83
C GLU A 93 -2.40 1.17 8.69
N ALA A 94 -2.48 2.51 8.72
CA ALA A 94 -3.10 3.26 7.63
C ALA A 94 -2.36 3.04 6.29
N ALA A 95 -1.02 3.05 6.33
CA ALA A 95 -0.19 2.77 5.16
C ALA A 95 -0.35 1.33 4.65
N ARG A 96 -0.77 0.38 5.50
CA ARG A 96 -1.02 -1.01 5.12
C ARG A 96 -2.42 -1.20 4.53
N ARG A 97 -3.44 -0.59 5.14
CA ARG A 97 -4.86 -0.89 4.85
C ARG A 97 -5.28 -0.51 3.43
N GLY A 98 -4.83 0.62 2.90
CA GLY A 98 -5.15 1.03 1.53
C GLY A 98 -4.68 0.02 0.48
N PRO A 99 -3.37 -0.27 0.41
CA PRO A 99 -2.83 -1.30 -0.49
C PRO A 99 -3.47 -2.68 -0.31
N GLN A 100 -3.73 -3.10 0.94
CA GLN A 100 -4.39 -4.39 1.17
C GLN A 100 -5.84 -4.40 0.68
N GLN A 101 -6.55 -3.27 0.82
CA GLN A 101 -7.92 -3.13 0.33
C GLN A 101 -7.97 -3.19 -1.20
N LEU A 102 -7.05 -2.51 -1.89
CA LEU A 102 -6.93 -2.57 -3.36
C LEU A 102 -6.65 -3.99 -3.86
N ALA A 103 -5.76 -4.70 -3.17
CA ALA A 103 -5.37 -6.05 -3.56
C ALA A 103 -6.36 -7.14 -3.16
N ARG A 104 -7.39 -6.82 -2.37
CA ARG A 104 -8.32 -7.81 -1.79
C ARG A 104 -9.04 -8.61 -2.89
N ASN A 105 -9.10 -9.94 -2.71
CA ASN A 105 -9.78 -10.89 -3.62
C ASN A 105 -9.28 -10.82 -5.07
N THR A 106 -8.08 -10.28 -5.28
CA THR A 106 -7.39 -10.28 -6.58
C THR A 106 -6.21 -11.27 -6.53
N PRO A 107 -5.62 -11.64 -7.67
CA PRO A 107 -4.35 -12.38 -7.72
C PRO A 107 -3.18 -11.66 -7.03
N HIS A 108 -3.34 -10.39 -6.67
CA HIS A 108 -2.32 -9.56 -6.03
C HIS A 108 -2.53 -9.43 -4.51
N SER A 109 -3.53 -10.11 -3.94
CA SER A 109 -3.78 -10.11 -2.50
C SER A 109 -2.54 -10.57 -1.71
N PHE A 110 -2.31 -9.97 -0.55
CA PHE A 110 -1.15 -10.28 0.29
C PHE A 110 -1.49 -10.25 1.78
N ASN A 111 -0.69 -10.99 2.54
CA ASN A 111 -0.81 -11.11 3.99
C ASN A 111 0.24 -10.26 4.75
N TRP A 112 0.20 -10.36 6.09
CA TRP A 112 1.06 -9.59 6.98
C TRP A 112 2.56 -9.90 6.76
N ASP A 113 2.92 -11.19 6.71
CA ASP A 113 4.31 -11.63 6.60
C ASP A 113 4.89 -11.34 5.21
N GLU A 114 4.06 -11.38 4.16
CA GLU A 114 4.48 -10.95 2.82
C GLU A 114 4.83 -9.46 2.77
N LEU A 115 4.07 -8.61 3.46
CA LEU A 115 4.33 -7.17 3.47
C LEU A 115 5.57 -6.81 4.33
N HIS A 116 5.81 -7.52 5.44
CA HIS A 116 6.84 -7.13 6.40
C HIS A 116 8.09 -8.04 6.38
N GLY A 117 8.03 -9.20 5.76
CA GLY A 117 9.04 -10.24 5.90
C GLY A 117 8.90 -11.02 7.21
N SER A 118 9.79 -12.00 7.39
CA SER A 118 9.66 -13.03 8.44
C SER A 118 10.36 -12.69 9.77
N ASP A 119 11.16 -11.63 9.84
CA ASP A 119 11.99 -11.31 11.01
C ASP A 119 11.53 -9.98 11.64
N PRO A 120 10.63 -10.01 12.65
CA PRO A 120 10.06 -8.83 13.28
C PRO A 120 11.02 -8.06 14.20
N ASP A 121 12.18 -8.65 14.54
CA ASP A 121 13.17 -8.04 15.44
C ASP A 121 14.25 -7.26 14.68
N SER A 122 14.28 -7.35 13.35
CA SER A 122 15.27 -6.71 12.49
C SER A 122 14.72 -5.46 11.81
N ALA A 123 15.57 -4.45 11.61
CA ALA A 123 15.25 -3.29 10.79
C ALA A 123 14.86 -3.66 9.34
N SER A 124 15.30 -4.82 8.84
CA SER A 124 14.90 -5.34 7.53
C SER A 124 13.39 -5.56 7.43
N TYR A 125 12.71 -5.78 8.56
CA TYR A 125 11.26 -5.92 8.64
C TYR A 125 10.51 -4.72 8.02
N LEU A 126 10.93 -3.52 8.41
CA LEU A 126 10.29 -2.30 7.96
C LEU A 126 10.79 -1.87 6.58
N VAL A 127 12.05 -2.17 6.24
CA VAL A 127 12.59 -1.93 4.89
C VAL A 127 11.90 -2.83 3.85
N HIS A 128 11.41 -4.01 4.23
CA HIS A 128 10.70 -4.91 3.32
C HIS A 128 9.40 -4.28 2.79
N ARG A 129 8.68 -3.53 3.63
CA ARG A 129 7.38 -2.94 3.31
C ARG A 129 7.36 -2.11 2.03
N PRO A 130 8.17 -1.03 1.88
CA PRO A 130 8.19 -0.25 0.65
C PRO A 130 8.70 -1.04 -0.56
N ARG A 131 9.62 -2.01 -0.36
CA ARG A 131 10.08 -2.89 -1.47
C ARG A 131 8.96 -3.77 -1.99
N PHE A 132 8.22 -4.40 -1.07
CA PHE A 132 7.09 -5.24 -1.39
C PHE A 132 6.02 -4.44 -2.12
N LYS A 133 5.62 -3.29 -1.55
CA LYS A 133 4.62 -2.40 -2.15
C LYS A 133 5.00 -1.94 -3.56
N ARG A 134 6.24 -1.46 -3.75
CA ARG A 134 6.76 -1.10 -5.08
C ARG A 134 6.60 -2.22 -6.11
N SER A 135 6.84 -3.46 -5.70
CA SER A 135 6.76 -4.62 -6.61
C SER A 135 5.34 -5.13 -6.88
N ARG A 136 4.35 -4.82 -6.02
CA ARG A 136 3.02 -5.44 -6.06
C ARG A 136 1.88 -4.45 -6.28
N LEU A 137 1.97 -3.25 -5.74
CA LEU A 137 0.89 -2.28 -5.78
C LEU A 137 0.53 -1.84 -7.21
N PRO A 138 1.49 -1.62 -8.15
CA PRO A 138 1.14 -1.25 -9.52
C PRO A 138 0.20 -2.25 -10.19
N ALA A 139 0.45 -3.55 -10.03
CA ALA A 139 -0.39 -4.59 -10.61
C ALA A 139 -1.78 -4.65 -9.95
N ALA A 140 -1.87 -4.47 -8.63
CA ALA A 140 -3.15 -4.39 -7.93
C ALA A 140 -3.99 -3.17 -8.37
N VAL A 141 -3.33 -2.01 -8.55
CA VAL A 141 -3.96 -0.77 -9.01
C VAL A 141 -4.47 -0.91 -10.45
N SER A 142 -3.64 -1.43 -11.36
CA SER A 142 -4.05 -1.73 -12.74
C SER A 142 -5.25 -2.67 -12.77
N HIS A 143 -5.21 -3.77 -12.01
CA HIS A 143 -6.31 -4.73 -11.95
C HIS A 143 -7.63 -4.07 -11.50
N VAL A 144 -7.60 -3.25 -10.45
CA VAL A 144 -8.79 -2.54 -9.95
C VAL A 144 -9.34 -1.57 -10.99
N ALA A 145 -8.47 -0.87 -11.73
CA ALA A 145 -8.90 0.04 -12.78
C ALA A 145 -9.50 -0.71 -13.98
N ASP A 146 -8.92 -1.86 -14.34
CA ASP A 146 -9.42 -2.71 -15.42
C ASP A 146 -10.81 -3.29 -15.09
N VAL A 147 -11.03 -3.78 -13.86
CA VAL A 147 -12.33 -4.34 -13.44
C VAL A 147 -13.35 -3.26 -13.05
N GLY A 148 -12.89 -2.05 -12.76
CA GLY A 148 -13.73 -0.87 -12.49
C GLY A 148 -14.36 -0.81 -11.08
N TYR A 149 -13.92 -1.65 -10.14
CA TYR A 149 -14.39 -1.59 -8.76
C TYR A 149 -13.35 -2.10 -7.74
N VAL A 150 -13.51 -1.67 -6.49
CA VAL A 150 -12.79 -2.23 -5.34
C VAL A 150 -13.78 -3.06 -4.53
N HIS A 151 -13.37 -4.25 -4.08
CA HIS A 151 -14.18 -5.04 -3.16
C HIS A 151 -14.54 -4.21 -1.91
N PRO A 152 -15.72 -4.36 -1.29
CA PRO A 152 -16.03 -3.64 -0.05
C PRO A 152 -15.08 -4.03 1.10
N PRO A 153 -14.97 -3.23 2.18
CA PRO A 153 -14.23 -3.63 3.39
C PRO A 153 -14.78 -4.91 4.02
N ARG A 154 -13.97 -5.62 4.83
CA ARG A 154 -14.46 -6.77 5.62
C ARG A 154 -15.22 -6.21 6.83
N GLY A 155 -16.49 -6.56 6.95
CA GLY A 155 -17.24 -6.40 8.18
C GLY A 155 -17.23 -7.71 8.96
N SER A 156 -18.40 -8.12 9.45
CA SER A 156 -18.57 -9.46 10.00
C SER A 156 -18.61 -10.47 8.85
N THR A 157 -17.92 -11.60 8.98
CA THR A 157 -17.89 -12.62 7.93
C THR A 157 -18.37 -13.97 8.46
N GLU A 158 -19.17 -14.69 7.67
CA GLU A 158 -19.57 -16.06 7.96
C GLU A 158 -19.31 -16.95 6.74
N HIS A 159 -18.66 -18.08 6.98
CA HIS A 159 -18.31 -19.07 5.98
C HIS A 159 -19.36 -20.18 5.96
N ASN A 160 -19.66 -20.73 4.79
CA ASN A 160 -20.68 -21.79 4.62
C ASN A 160 -22.07 -21.46 5.22
N ASN A 161 -22.53 -20.20 5.10
CA ASN A 161 -23.79 -19.77 5.69
C ASN A 161 -25.00 -20.59 5.15
N ALA A 162 -25.94 -20.91 6.03
CA ALA A 162 -27.08 -21.76 5.69
C ALA A 162 -28.18 -21.02 4.91
N THR A 163 -28.33 -19.71 5.10
CA THR A 163 -29.44 -18.87 4.62
C THR A 163 -29.15 -18.20 3.26
N TRP A 164 -27.89 -17.82 3.02
CA TRP A 164 -27.52 -16.95 1.89
C TRP A 164 -26.73 -17.69 0.82
N ARG A 165 -26.93 -17.34 -0.46
CA ARG A 165 -26.21 -17.85 -1.62
C ARG A 165 -25.83 -16.72 -2.57
N CYS A 166 -24.61 -16.76 -3.09
CA CYS A 166 -24.17 -15.81 -4.11
C CYS A 166 -24.74 -16.20 -5.48
N PRO A 167 -25.44 -15.31 -6.19
CA PRO A 167 -25.99 -15.62 -7.52
C PRO A 167 -24.90 -15.80 -8.59
N GLU A 168 -23.69 -15.27 -8.37
CA GLU A 168 -22.58 -15.34 -9.34
C GLU A 168 -21.71 -16.59 -9.18
N CYS A 169 -21.33 -16.93 -7.94
CA CYS A 169 -20.37 -18.01 -7.68
C CYS A 169 -20.94 -19.19 -6.90
N ASP A 170 -22.24 -19.16 -6.60
CA ASP A 170 -22.95 -20.22 -5.89
C ASP A 170 -22.55 -20.46 -4.44
N ARG A 171 -21.50 -19.78 -3.96
CA ARG A 171 -20.97 -19.95 -2.60
C ARG A 171 -21.84 -19.25 -1.55
N SER A 172 -21.73 -19.69 -0.30
CA SER A 172 -22.38 -19.11 0.87
C SER A 172 -21.40 -18.41 1.82
N GLU A 173 -20.38 -17.78 1.23
CA GLU A 173 -19.38 -16.97 1.94
C GLU A 173 -19.92 -15.54 2.10
N VAL A 174 -20.34 -15.16 3.30
CA VAL A 174 -21.04 -13.89 3.57
C VAL A 174 -20.09 -12.86 4.18
N ASN A 175 -20.22 -11.61 3.73
CA ASN A 175 -19.66 -10.42 4.36
C ASN A 175 -20.81 -9.45 4.68
N TRP A 176 -21.09 -9.22 5.96
CA TRP A 176 -22.04 -8.20 6.39
C TRP A 176 -21.31 -6.89 6.64
N ILE A 177 -21.64 -5.88 5.85
CA ILE A 177 -20.96 -4.58 5.90
C ILE A 177 -21.97 -3.48 5.62
N ALA A 178 -22.00 -2.45 6.48
CA ALA A 178 -22.86 -1.27 6.31
C ALA A 178 -24.36 -1.59 6.07
N GLY A 179 -24.89 -2.65 6.69
CA GLY A 179 -26.28 -3.09 6.52
C GLY A 179 -26.55 -3.93 5.26
N GLU A 180 -25.52 -4.23 4.48
CA GLU A 180 -25.59 -5.06 3.28
C GLU A 180 -25.13 -6.49 3.58
N THR A 181 -25.78 -7.46 2.93
CA THR A 181 -25.35 -8.87 2.91
C THR A 181 -24.79 -9.19 1.52
N ILE A 182 -23.45 -9.23 1.40
CA ILE A 182 -22.77 -9.43 0.13
C ILE A 182 -21.88 -10.67 0.15
N CYS A 183 -21.59 -11.22 -1.02
CA CYS A 183 -20.64 -12.31 -1.17
C CYS A 183 -19.24 -11.82 -0.79
N LEU A 184 -18.57 -12.60 0.08
CA LEU A 184 -17.22 -12.31 0.56
C LEU A 184 -16.21 -12.20 -0.58
N ASP A 185 -16.43 -12.94 -1.67
CA ASP A 185 -15.52 -13.09 -2.80
C ASP A 185 -15.93 -12.22 -4.00
N CYS A 186 -17.18 -12.33 -4.46
CA CYS A 186 -17.67 -11.64 -5.65
C CYS A 186 -18.15 -10.21 -5.38
N SER A 187 -18.43 -9.87 -4.12
CA SER A 187 -18.97 -8.54 -3.73
C SER A 187 -20.31 -8.14 -4.34
N VAL A 188 -21.03 -9.11 -4.92
CA VAL A 188 -22.44 -8.96 -5.28
C VAL A 188 -23.33 -9.21 -4.06
N ARG A 189 -24.55 -8.68 -4.08
CA ARG A 189 -25.55 -8.96 -3.03
C ARG A 189 -25.90 -10.45 -3.01
N MET A 190 -26.04 -11.00 -1.81
CA MET A 190 -26.47 -12.38 -1.62
C MET A 190 -27.98 -12.49 -1.78
N GLU A 191 -28.44 -13.65 -2.23
CA GLU A 191 -29.85 -14.03 -2.27
C GLU A 191 -30.15 -15.01 -1.13
N GLU A 192 -31.33 -14.89 -0.54
CA GLU A 192 -31.82 -15.89 0.40
C GLU A 192 -32.15 -17.19 -0.38
N LYS A 193 -31.76 -18.34 0.16
CA LYS A 193 -31.96 -19.65 -0.48
C LYS A 193 -33.42 -20.11 -0.49
#